data_AF-A0AA43I226-F1
#
_entry.id   AF-A0AA43I226-F1
#
_cell.length_a   1.000
_cell.length_b   1.000
_cell.length_c   1.000
_cell.angle_alpha   90.00
_cell.angle_beta   90.00
_cell.angle_gamma   90.00
#
_symmetry.space_group_name_H-M   'P 1'
#
loop_
_entity.id
_entity.type
_entity.pdbx_description
1 polymer ?
#
loop_
_entity_poly.entity_id
_entity_poly.type
_entity_poly.pdbx_seq_one_letter_code
_entity_poly.pdbx_strand_id
1 'polypeptide(L)'
;MDEMDLLPMPLEGVKGAQATAVCVYIARIGTSKEQIKAYIENTFGYDLQRTCDQIRPTYRFNESCQGTVPEAIIAFLGSNDFEHAIRLGISLGGDSDTLAAITGGIAEAYYKVMPEHIQQEVIARLPDEFIEVLRQFYLRFIANR
;
A
#
# COMPACT_ATOMS: atom_id res chain seq x y z
N MET A 1 -2.22 10.47 -36.31
CA MET A 1 -1.22 10.39 -35.22
C MET A 1 -1.62 11.51 -34.30
N ASP A 2 -2.64 11.24 -33.47
CA ASP A 2 -3.31 12.26 -32.66
C ASP A 2 -2.59 12.40 -31.32
N GLU A 3 -2.47 13.65 -30.88
CA GLU A 3 -1.93 14.09 -29.59
C GLU A 3 -2.78 13.55 -28.42
N MET A 4 -2.63 12.26 -28.10
CA MET A 4 -3.34 11.63 -26.99
C MET A 4 -2.40 10.94 -25.98
N ASP A 5 -1.09 11.18 -26.04
CA ASP A 5 -0.07 10.47 -25.24
C ASP A 5 0.68 11.33 -24.20
N LEU A 6 0.22 12.55 -23.88
CA LEU A 6 0.82 13.37 -22.81
C LEU A 6 -0.23 14.12 -21.98
N LEU A 7 -1.35 13.47 -21.64
CA LEU A 7 -2.20 13.99 -20.57
C LEU A 7 -1.44 13.84 -19.23
N PRO A 8 -1.26 14.93 -18.44
CA PRO A 8 -0.71 14.81 -17.10
C PRO A 8 -1.55 13.79 -16.32
N MET A 9 -0.89 12.94 -15.52
CA MET A 9 -1.56 11.98 -14.65
C MET A 9 -2.77 12.66 -14.00
N PRO A 10 -3.98 12.05 -14.05
CA PRO A 10 -5.18 12.66 -13.47
C PRO A 10 -4.87 13.11 -12.04
N LEU A 11 -5.37 14.28 -11.62
CA LEU A 11 -5.07 14.88 -10.32
C LEU A 11 -5.22 13.87 -9.16
N GLU A 12 -6.21 12.98 -9.25
CA GLU A 12 -6.45 11.90 -8.29
C GLU A 12 -5.40 10.78 -8.31
N GLY A 13 -4.76 10.51 -9.44
CA GLY A 13 -3.62 9.59 -9.53
C GLY A 13 -2.40 10.12 -8.80
N VAL A 14 -2.07 11.41 -9.00
CA VAL A 14 -0.94 12.06 -8.30
C VAL A 14 -1.20 12.06 -6.79
N LYS A 15 -2.42 12.38 -6.41
CA LYS A 15 -2.88 12.38 -5.02
C LYS A 15 -2.79 10.99 -4.38
N GLY A 16 -3.24 9.95 -5.07
CA GLY A 16 -3.15 8.57 -4.60
C GLY A 16 -1.70 8.10 -4.42
N ALA A 17 -0.83 8.43 -5.37
CA ALA A 17 0.60 8.15 -5.29
C ALA A 17 1.26 8.87 -4.09
N GLN A 18 0.95 10.16 -3.90
CA GLN A 18 1.45 10.94 -2.76
C GLN A 18 0.95 10.39 -1.43
N ALA A 19 -0.34 10.05 -1.31
CA ALA A 19 -0.91 9.48 -0.09
C ALA A 19 -0.23 8.14 0.26
N THR A 20 -0.02 7.27 -0.73
CA THR A 20 0.67 5.99 -0.55
C THR A 20 2.11 6.19 -0.09
N ALA A 21 2.87 7.04 -0.79
CA ALA A 21 4.26 7.32 -0.45
C ALA A 21 4.41 7.94 0.94
N VAL A 22 3.50 8.85 1.31
CA VAL A 22 3.48 9.45 2.64
C VAL A 22 3.18 8.40 3.70
N CYS A 23 2.17 7.54 3.53
CA CYS A 23 1.87 6.45 4.46
C CYS A 23 3.11 5.60 4.76
N VAL A 24 3.82 5.16 3.71
CA VAL A 24 5.06 4.38 3.86
C VAL A 24 6.12 5.17 4.64
N TYR A 25 6.33 6.44 4.29
CA TYR A 25 7.34 7.28 4.94
C TYR A 25 7.05 7.49 6.43
N ILE A 26 5.84 7.90 6.78
CA ILE A 26 5.48 8.20 8.17
C ILE A 26 5.34 6.93 9.03
N ALA A 27 4.88 5.81 8.43
CA ALA A 27 4.92 4.51 9.09
C ALA A 27 6.35 4.14 9.49
N ARG A 28 7.32 4.37 8.60
CA ARG A 28 8.73 3.99 8.84
C ARG A 28 9.38 4.75 10.00
N ILE A 29 9.00 6.02 10.20
CA ILE A 29 9.50 6.85 11.32
C ILE A 29 8.76 6.61 12.64
N GLY A 30 7.84 5.64 12.71
CA GLY A 30 7.17 5.21 13.94
C GLY A 30 5.88 5.97 14.28
N THR A 31 5.25 6.63 13.31
CA THR A 31 3.95 7.28 13.50
C THR A 31 2.86 6.23 13.78
N SER A 32 1.95 6.51 14.73
CA SER A 32 0.86 5.58 15.08
C SER A 32 -0.19 5.51 13.97
N LYS A 33 -0.98 4.42 13.91
CA LYS A 33 -2.04 4.26 12.90
C LYS A 33 -3.08 5.37 12.95
N GLU A 34 -3.41 5.84 14.15
CA GLU A 34 -4.35 6.94 14.37
C GLU A 34 -3.82 8.25 13.78
N GLN A 35 -2.52 8.51 13.97
CA GLN A 35 -1.85 9.68 13.39
C GLN A 35 -1.73 9.58 11.87
N ILE A 36 -1.43 8.39 11.34
CA ILE A 36 -1.41 8.12 9.88
C ILE A 36 -2.80 8.41 9.30
N LYS A 37 -3.84 7.84 9.90
CA LYS A 37 -5.23 8.04 9.47
C LYS A 37 -5.57 9.53 9.45
N ALA A 38 -5.37 10.23 10.57
CA ALA A 38 -5.69 11.65 10.67
C ALA A 38 -4.90 12.50 9.65
N TYR A 39 -3.62 12.19 9.42
CA TYR A 39 -2.82 12.89 8.42
C TYR A 39 -3.42 12.73 7.02
N ILE A 40 -3.78 11.49 6.64
CA ILE A 40 -4.30 11.21 5.31
C ILE A 40 -5.70 11.82 5.11
N GLU A 41 -6.58 11.72 6.10
CA GLU A 41 -7.90 12.35 6.06
C GLU A 41 -7.78 13.88 5.91
N ASN A 42 -6.91 14.53 6.68
CA ASN A 42 -6.75 15.99 6.63
C ASN A 42 -6.04 16.50 5.37
N THR A 43 -5.05 15.76 4.86
CA THR A 43 -4.21 16.22 3.73
C THR A 43 -4.81 15.87 2.38
N PHE A 44 -5.41 14.68 2.28
CA PHE A 44 -5.91 14.14 1.01
C PHE A 44 -7.44 14.03 0.99
N GLY A 45 -8.15 14.22 2.10
CA GLY A 45 -9.61 14.16 2.13
C GLY A 45 -10.18 12.76 1.82
N TYR A 46 -9.40 11.70 2.01
CA TYR A 46 -9.89 10.33 1.89
C TYR A 46 -10.73 9.97 3.11
N ASP A 47 -11.86 9.29 2.89
CA ASP A 47 -12.66 8.72 3.99
C ASP A 47 -12.07 7.37 4.41
N LEU A 48 -11.46 7.36 5.60
CA LEU A 48 -10.84 6.20 6.24
C LEU A 48 -11.64 5.76 7.49
N GLN A 49 -12.89 6.17 7.62
CA GLN A 49 -13.75 5.80 8.78
C GLN A 49 -14.40 4.43 8.62
N ARG A 50 -14.42 3.90 7.40
CA ARG A 50 -14.99 2.59 7.09
C ARG A 50 -14.10 1.44 7.58
N THR A 51 -14.71 0.29 7.83
CA THR A 51 -14.01 -0.97 8.15
C THR A 51 -13.98 -1.90 6.95
N CYS A 52 -13.03 -2.84 6.92
CA CYS A 52 -12.99 -3.87 5.87
C CYS A 52 -14.32 -4.62 5.75
N ASP A 53 -15.01 -4.89 6.87
CA ASP A 53 -16.33 -5.55 6.88
C ASP A 53 -17.41 -4.72 6.18
N GLN A 54 -17.35 -3.39 6.28
CA GLN A 54 -18.27 -2.48 5.59
C GLN A 54 -17.96 -2.36 4.09
N ILE A 55 -16.71 -2.58 3.70
CA ILE A 55 -16.23 -2.44 2.32
C ILE A 55 -16.55 -3.70 1.49
N ARG A 56 -16.27 -4.90 2.03
CA ARG A 56 -16.42 -6.18 1.31
C ARG A 56 -17.76 -6.38 0.58
N PRO A 57 -18.94 -6.00 1.14
CA PRO A 57 -20.21 -6.23 0.46
C PRO A 57 -20.34 -5.45 -0.85
N THR A 58 -19.82 -4.22 -0.90
CA THR A 58 -20.05 -3.25 -1.97
C THR A 58 -18.85 -3.05 -2.88
N TYR A 59 -17.64 -3.39 -2.43
CA TYR A 59 -16.44 -3.23 -3.24
C TYR A 59 -16.43 -4.20 -4.43
N ARG A 60 -16.18 -3.65 -5.61
CA ARG A 60 -16.03 -4.36 -6.87
C ARG A 60 -14.77 -3.84 -7.55
N PHE A 61 -14.27 -4.59 -8.52
CA PHE A 61 -13.07 -4.22 -9.28
C PHE A 61 -13.11 -2.73 -9.67
N ASN A 62 -12.11 -1.99 -9.22
CA ASN A 62 -11.98 -0.55 -9.41
C ASN A 62 -10.53 -0.24 -9.74
N GLU A 63 -10.29 0.24 -10.95
CA GLU A 63 -8.96 0.62 -11.45
C GLU A 63 -8.57 2.07 -11.08
N SER A 64 -9.49 2.84 -10.48
CA SER A 64 -9.25 4.23 -10.13
C SER A 64 -8.48 4.35 -8.81
N CYS A 65 -7.52 5.28 -8.76
CA CYS A 65 -6.77 5.58 -7.54
C CYS A 65 -7.68 5.98 -6.36
N GLN A 66 -8.74 6.75 -6.62
CA GLN A 66 -9.71 7.18 -5.60
C GLN A 66 -10.50 5.99 -5.01
N GLY A 67 -10.68 4.91 -5.78
CA GLY A 67 -11.34 3.70 -5.33
C GLY A 67 -10.42 2.65 -4.71
N THR A 68 -9.11 2.72 -4.94
CA THR A 68 -8.17 1.66 -4.51
C THR A 68 -7.29 2.10 -3.35
N VAL A 69 -6.76 3.33 -3.39
CA VAL A 69 -5.82 3.82 -2.36
C VAL A 69 -6.47 3.91 -0.97
N PRO A 70 -7.68 4.49 -0.79
CA PRO A 70 -8.31 4.54 0.53
C PRO A 70 -8.58 3.15 1.11
N GLU A 71 -8.99 2.20 0.28
CA GLU A 71 -9.32 0.84 0.71
C GLU A 71 -8.06 0.07 1.13
N ALA A 72 -6.96 0.23 0.39
CA ALA A 72 -5.66 -0.33 0.77
C ALA A 72 -5.15 0.23 2.12
N ILE A 73 -5.35 1.53 2.35
CA ILE A 73 -4.98 2.18 3.61
C ILE A 73 -5.87 1.68 4.74
N ILE A 74 -7.18 1.53 4.52
CA ILE A 74 -8.12 0.98 5.52
C ILE A 74 -7.73 -0.47 5.89
N ALA A 75 -7.37 -1.30 4.91
CA ALA A 75 -6.88 -2.65 5.16
C ALA A 75 -5.60 -2.66 6.04
N PHE A 76 -4.66 -1.74 5.77
CA PHE A 76 -3.50 -1.56 6.64
C PHE A 76 -3.91 -1.11 8.06
N LEU A 77 -4.77 -0.10 8.19
CA LEU A 77 -5.17 0.44 9.48
C LEU A 77 -5.87 -0.64 10.34
N GLY A 78 -6.69 -1.49 9.74
CA GLY A 78 -7.39 -2.59 10.41
C GLY A 78 -6.53 -3.83 10.72
N SER A 79 -5.29 -3.90 10.23
CA SER A 79 -4.42 -5.05 10.43
C SER A 79 -3.75 -5.08 11.81
N ASN A 80 -3.08 -6.19 12.17
CA ASN A 80 -2.31 -6.31 13.43
C ASN A 80 -0.85 -6.74 13.20
N ASP A 81 -0.57 -7.30 12.03
CA ASP A 81 0.74 -7.70 11.57
C ASP A 81 0.75 -7.67 10.02
N PHE A 82 1.91 -7.96 9.43
CA PHE A 82 2.10 -7.93 7.98
C PHE A 82 1.17 -8.91 7.24
N GLU A 83 1.08 -10.16 7.69
CA GLU A 83 0.28 -11.17 7.00
C GLU A 83 -1.22 -10.85 7.12
N HIS A 84 -1.66 -10.39 8.29
CA HIS A 84 -3.03 -9.93 8.50
C HIS A 84 -3.35 -8.76 7.56
N ALA A 85 -2.41 -7.81 7.35
CA ALA A 85 -2.60 -6.71 6.41
C ALA A 85 -2.81 -7.20 4.97
N ILE A 86 -1.95 -8.10 4.49
CA ILE A 86 -2.08 -8.70 3.16
C ILE A 86 -3.40 -9.46 3.03
N ARG A 87 -3.77 -10.26 4.03
CA ARG A 87 -5.05 -11.00 4.04
C ARG A 87 -6.24 -10.06 4.00
N LEU A 88 -6.21 -8.95 4.74
CA LEU A 88 -7.26 -7.94 4.69
C LEU A 88 -7.35 -7.31 3.29
N GLY A 89 -6.24 -6.88 2.71
CA GLY A 89 -6.21 -6.29 1.36
C GLY A 89 -6.79 -7.23 0.31
N ILE A 90 -6.34 -8.49 0.29
CA ILE A 90 -6.87 -9.52 -0.63
C ILE A 90 -8.36 -9.80 -0.36
N SER A 91 -8.79 -9.81 0.91
CA SER A 91 -10.18 -10.10 1.27
C SER A 91 -11.19 -9.06 0.77
N LEU A 92 -10.74 -7.84 0.44
CA LEU A 92 -11.61 -6.83 -0.15
C LEU A 92 -12.02 -7.17 -1.59
N GLY A 93 -11.25 -8.02 -2.28
CA GLY A 93 -11.49 -8.38 -3.68
C GLY A 93 -11.11 -7.25 -4.64
N GLY A 94 -11.72 -7.23 -5.83
CA GLY A 94 -11.41 -6.23 -6.85
C GLY A 94 -10.00 -6.39 -7.44
N ASP A 95 -9.26 -5.28 -7.54
CA ASP A 95 -7.87 -5.25 -8.03
C ASP A 95 -6.90 -5.63 -6.89
N SER A 96 -7.01 -6.90 -6.49
CA SER A 96 -6.43 -7.40 -5.24
C SER A 96 -4.90 -7.35 -5.21
N ASP A 97 -4.25 -7.44 -6.36
CA ASP A 97 -2.81 -7.29 -6.53
C ASP A 97 -2.37 -5.86 -6.23
N THR A 98 -3.03 -4.85 -6.80
CA THR A 98 -2.74 -3.44 -6.49
C THR A 98 -3.03 -3.12 -5.01
N LEU A 99 -4.17 -3.58 -4.49
CA LEU A 99 -4.51 -3.40 -3.07
C LEU A 99 -3.44 -4.01 -2.15
N ALA A 100 -3.10 -5.28 -2.37
CA ALA A 100 -2.12 -5.99 -1.56
C ALA A 100 -0.72 -5.38 -1.69
N ALA A 101 -0.34 -4.88 -2.87
CA ALA A 101 0.94 -4.19 -3.06
C ALA A 101 1.03 -2.89 -2.23
N ILE A 102 -0.02 -2.06 -2.26
CA ILE A 102 -0.08 -0.82 -1.48
C ILE A 102 -0.14 -1.13 0.03
N THR A 103 -1.08 -1.98 0.45
CA THR A 103 -1.24 -2.38 1.85
C THR A 103 0.04 -3.01 2.39
N GLY A 104 0.68 -3.91 1.62
CA GLY A 104 1.92 -4.57 1.96
C GLY A 104 3.09 -3.61 2.12
N GLY A 105 3.24 -2.64 1.22
CA GLY A 105 4.29 -1.62 1.32
C GLY A 105 4.17 -0.77 2.58
N ILE A 106 2.95 -0.38 2.96
CA ILE A 106 2.70 0.36 4.20
C ILE A 106 2.93 -0.55 5.43
N ALA A 107 2.45 -1.80 5.37
CA ALA A 107 2.57 -2.76 6.46
C ALA A 107 4.03 -3.15 6.74
N GLU A 108 4.85 -3.37 5.72
CA GLU A 108 6.28 -3.65 5.87
C GLU A 108 6.97 -2.48 6.60
N ALA A 109 6.73 -1.25 6.14
CA ALA A 109 7.32 -0.06 6.76
C ALA A 109 6.90 0.14 8.22
N TYR A 110 5.65 -0.21 8.56
CA TYR A 110 5.09 -0.06 9.90
C TYR A 110 5.55 -1.18 10.85
N TYR A 111 5.34 -2.44 10.48
CA TYR A 111 5.61 -3.59 11.35
C TYR A 111 7.08 -3.97 11.38
N LYS A 112 7.84 -3.68 10.32
CA LYS A 112 9.29 -3.96 10.19
C LYS A 112 9.66 -5.45 10.33
N VAL A 113 8.65 -6.33 10.34
CA VAL A 113 8.78 -7.77 10.47
C VAL A 113 7.84 -8.40 9.45
N MET A 114 8.43 -9.14 8.50
CA MET A 114 7.72 -9.93 7.51
C MET A 114 7.93 -11.41 7.82
N PRO A 115 6.89 -12.26 7.81
CA PRO A 115 7.05 -13.69 8.06
C PRO A 115 8.04 -14.33 7.08
N GLU A 116 8.97 -15.13 7.60
CA GLU A 116 10.06 -15.72 6.80
C GLU A 116 9.54 -16.57 5.64
N HIS A 117 8.49 -17.36 5.88
CA HIS A 117 7.88 -18.19 4.85
C HIS A 117 7.34 -17.36 3.66
N ILE A 118 6.78 -16.16 3.91
CA ILE A 118 6.36 -15.26 2.83
C ILE A 118 7.57 -14.72 2.07
N GLN A 119 8.63 -14.31 2.76
CA GLN A 119 9.86 -13.83 2.12
C GLN A 119 10.49 -14.90 1.22
N GLN A 120 10.60 -16.13 1.72
CA GLN A 120 11.15 -17.27 0.98
C GLN A 120 10.33 -17.56 -0.28
N GLU A 121 9.01 -17.57 -0.17
CA GLU A 121 8.11 -17.79 -1.31
C GLU A 121 8.20 -16.65 -2.35
N VAL A 122 8.37 -15.40 -1.92
CA VAL A 122 8.58 -14.27 -2.84
C VAL A 122 9.93 -14.40 -3.57
N ILE A 123 11.01 -14.67 -2.83
CA ILE A 123 12.36 -14.86 -3.40
C ILE A 123 12.38 -16.03 -4.39
N ALA A 124 11.68 -17.13 -4.10
CA ALA A 124 11.61 -18.29 -4.99
C ALA A 124 10.86 -18.01 -6.33
N ARG A 125 10.05 -16.95 -6.40
CA ARG A 125 9.27 -16.58 -7.59
C ARG A 125 9.83 -15.40 -8.37
N LEU A 126 10.58 -14.51 -7.72
CA LEU A 126 11.12 -13.33 -8.37
C LEU A 126 12.33 -13.67 -9.24
N PRO A 127 12.46 -13.08 -10.43
CA PRO A 127 13.70 -13.10 -11.19
C PRO A 127 14.88 -12.53 -10.39
N ASP A 128 16.07 -13.09 -10.59
CA ASP A 128 17.31 -12.67 -9.90
C ASP A 128 17.59 -11.16 -10.01
N GLU A 129 17.25 -10.56 -11.16
CA GLU A 129 17.40 -9.12 -11.38
C GLU A 129 16.55 -8.27 -10.42
N PHE A 130 15.33 -8.70 -10.08
CA PHE A 130 14.47 -7.98 -9.13
C PHE A 130 14.93 -8.19 -7.69
N ILE A 131 15.43 -9.39 -7.37
CA ILE A 131 16.04 -9.68 -6.07
C ILE A 131 17.24 -8.77 -5.84
N GLU A 132 18.09 -8.57 -6.86
CA GLU A 132 19.25 -7.68 -6.75
C GLU A 132 18.83 -6.22 -6.56
N VAL A 133 17.80 -5.73 -7.27
CA VAL A 133 17.25 -4.38 -7.07
C VAL A 133 16.75 -4.20 -5.65
N LEU A 134 15.98 -5.16 -5.12
CA LEU A 134 15.51 -5.15 -3.73
C LEU A 134 16.69 -5.10 -2.75
N ARG A 135 17.69 -5.97 -2.93
CA ARG A 135 18.88 -6.03 -2.08
C ARG A 135 19.62 -4.69 -2.05
N GLN A 136 19.86 -4.09 -3.22
CA GLN A 136 20.53 -2.79 -3.33
C GLN A 136 19.74 -1.67 -2.65
N PHE A 137 18.42 -1.67 -2.82
CA PHE A 137 17.54 -0.70 -2.16
C PHE A 137 17.61 -0.83 -0.62
N TYR A 138 17.49 -2.05 -0.09
CA TYR A 138 17.56 -2.30 1.34
C TYR A 138 18.92 -1.93 1.92
N LEU A 139 20.02 -2.30 1.26
CA LEU A 139 21.36 -1.90 1.70
C LEU A 139 21.54 -0.38 1.71
N ARG A 140 21.05 0.31 0.68
CA ARG A 140 21.23 1.77 0.55
C ARG A 140 20.36 2.56 1.53
N PHE A 141 19.11 2.14 1.76
CA PHE A 141 18.10 2.98 2.40
C PHE A 141 17.51 2.43 3.70
N ILE A 142 17.70 1.14 4.00
CA ILE A 142 17.11 0.46 5.16
C ILE A 142 18.18 0.01 6.16
N ALA A 143 19.20 -0.73 5.74
CA ALA A 143 20.18 -1.35 6.64
C ALA A 143 21.14 -0.36 7.33
N ASN A 144 21.25 0.87 6.82
CA ASN A 144 22.19 1.90 7.31
C ASN A 144 21.50 3.02 8.12
N ARG A 145 20.34 2.74 8.74
CA ARG A 145 19.60 3.67 9.59
C ARG A 145 19.20 3.00 10.89
#